data_AF-A0A2M9N232-F1
#
_entry.id   AF-A0A2M9N232-F1
#
_cell.length_a   1.000
_cell.length_b   1.000
_cell.length_c   1.000
_cell.angle_alpha   90.00
_cell.angle_beta   90.00
_cell.angle_gamma   90.00
#
_symmetry.space_group_name_H-M   'P 1'
#
loop_
_entity.id
_entity.type
_entity.pdbx_description
1 polymer ?
#
loop_
_entity_poly.entity_id
_entity_poly.type
_entity_poly.pdbx_seq_one_letter_code
_entity_poly.pdbx_strand_id
1 'polypeptide(L)'
;MVEITETWIDSQAPNSAAIKNGQGLVKKGRFLQLHHSEDHAVLFGTCAGSGSSDYQPSADFAVPEKPVMRCTCPSRQFPCKHVLGLLYAYAGGAAFTPAEVPEDLAAKREKAEKREERKLKETAEGAAPKPKKVNKSALKKKINAQLEGLDVLEKLIHSLIRNGLGTLDKKEQKLIQEHVKQMGNYYLSGAQSELRRLALVLSDKDQEKAYTYAVEQLAVMNAMIKKGRHYLTSKLEDPEMALDHESTIEEWLGHAWQLTELQSFGLVSEQAELIQLSFLSYADDARLEHVDTGYWLQKDSGEIHRTIQYRPYKAAKLMREEDSFFEKARVPVLYRYPGDMNRRVRFEEMASTPVTEEDMVWIHEYAAGSYADAIKKVKNQLKNPLADSHPVMLLHVSRISLNVDGQYAITDEAGQSVALGDVFLQPTVPMLRYLPEEKLSGVSMLVMFEHCLTTGRLLAQPLTIITNHEIIRLLY
;
A
#
# COMPACT_ATOMS: atom_id res chain seq x y z
N MET A 1 -2.98 -29.40 -8.51
CA MET A 1 -3.37 -28.64 -9.71
C MET A 1 -4.48 -27.70 -9.29
N VAL A 2 -4.33 -26.38 -9.50
CA VAL A 2 -5.39 -25.42 -9.13
C VAL A 2 -6.65 -25.75 -9.94
N GLU A 3 -7.80 -25.82 -9.29
CA GLU A 3 -9.07 -25.97 -9.98
C GLU A 3 -9.40 -24.63 -10.67
N ILE A 4 -9.33 -24.61 -12.01
CA ILE A 4 -9.58 -23.41 -12.82
C ILE A 4 -11.10 -23.22 -12.96
N THR A 5 -11.71 -22.59 -11.97
CA THR A 5 -13.14 -22.23 -11.96
C THR A 5 -13.37 -20.81 -12.47
N GLU A 6 -14.59 -20.48 -12.91
CA GLU A 6 -14.91 -19.09 -13.31
C GLU A 6 -14.63 -18.09 -12.18
N THR A 7 -14.97 -18.45 -10.93
CA THR A 7 -14.71 -17.62 -9.75
C THR A 7 -13.22 -17.37 -9.54
N TRP A 8 -12.38 -18.40 -9.73
CA TRP A 8 -10.93 -18.24 -9.67
C TRP A 8 -10.42 -17.35 -10.82
N ILE A 9 -10.94 -17.50 -12.04
CA ILE A 9 -10.54 -16.65 -13.18
C ILE A 9 -10.91 -15.18 -12.92
N ASP A 10 -12.11 -14.93 -12.40
CA ASP A 10 -12.57 -13.59 -12.00
C ASP A 10 -11.64 -12.98 -10.95
N SER A 11 -11.18 -13.78 -9.98
CA SER A 11 -10.23 -13.34 -8.95
C SER A 11 -8.83 -13.06 -9.49
N GLN A 12 -8.49 -13.49 -10.70
CA GLN A 12 -7.22 -13.13 -11.37
C GLN A 12 -7.36 -11.89 -12.26
N ALA A 13 -8.57 -11.47 -12.60
CA ALA A 13 -8.78 -10.42 -13.57
C ALA A 13 -8.41 -9.02 -13.01
N PRO A 14 -7.80 -8.13 -13.83
CA PRO A 14 -7.44 -6.80 -13.38
C PRO A 14 -8.65 -5.87 -13.19
N ASN A 15 -9.80 -6.19 -13.79
CA ASN A 15 -11.07 -5.45 -13.64
C ASN A 15 -12.23 -6.21 -14.30
N SER A 16 -13.46 -5.79 -13.96
CA SER A 16 -14.70 -6.36 -14.50
C SER A 16 -14.87 -6.20 -16.02
N ALA A 17 -14.28 -5.18 -16.64
CA ALA A 17 -14.31 -5.03 -18.09
C ALA A 17 -13.45 -6.10 -18.78
N ALA A 18 -12.30 -6.47 -18.20
CA ALA A 18 -11.45 -7.56 -18.70
C ALA A 18 -12.18 -8.91 -18.64
N ILE A 19 -12.90 -9.19 -17.54
CA ILE A 19 -13.80 -10.35 -17.38
C ILE A 19 -14.81 -10.42 -18.53
N LYS A 20 -15.64 -9.38 -18.68
CA LYS A 20 -16.69 -9.32 -19.72
C LYS A 20 -16.12 -9.48 -21.12
N ASN A 21 -14.98 -8.83 -21.40
CA ASN A 21 -14.32 -8.91 -22.70
C ASN A 21 -13.72 -10.30 -22.96
N GLY A 22 -13.15 -10.95 -21.95
CA GLY A 22 -12.61 -12.31 -22.05
C GLY A 22 -13.71 -13.34 -22.34
N GLN A 23 -14.78 -13.35 -21.54
CA GLN A 23 -15.97 -14.17 -21.79
C GLN A 23 -16.58 -13.88 -23.17
N GLY A 24 -16.60 -12.61 -23.58
CA GLY A 24 -17.10 -12.18 -24.89
C GLY A 24 -16.28 -12.75 -26.07
N LEU A 25 -14.98 -13.00 -25.91
CA LEU A 25 -14.16 -13.64 -26.95
C LEU A 25 -14.51 -15.11 -27.12
N VAL A 26 -14.75 -15.82 -26.02
CA VAL A 26 -15.20 -17.22 -26.03
C VAL A 26 -16.55 -17.34 -26.72
N LYS A 27 -17.53 -16.52 -26.32
CA LYS A 27 -18.88 -16.51 -26.92
C LYS A 27 -18.88 -16.19 -28.41
N LYS A 28 -17.91 -15.42 -28.89
CA LYS A 28 -17.75 -15.06 -30.31
C LYS A 28 -16.92 -16.07 -31.11
N GLY A 29 -16.48 -17.18 -30.50
CA GLY A 29 -15.66 -18.19 -31.17
C GLY A 29 -14.34 -17.65 -31.69
N ARG A 30 -13.70 -16.73 -30.96
CA ARG A 30 -12.48 -16.04 -31.43
C ARG A 30 -11.20 -16.82 -31.17
N PHE A 31 -11.26 -17.94 -30.46
CA PHE A 31 -10.12 -18.83 -30.25
C PHE A 31 -10.04 -19.81 -31.42
N LEU A 32 -8.98 -19.69 -32.22
CA LEU A 32 -8.73 -20.50 -33.41
C LEU A 32 -8.09 -21.84 -33.04
N GLN A 33 -7.25 -21.82 -32.01
CA GLN A 33 -6.49 -22.98 -31.52
C GLN A 33 -6.45 -22.94 -29.99
N LEU A 34 -6.65 -24.10 -29.37
CA LEU A 34 -6.63 -24.31 -27.92
C LEU A 34 -5.79 -25.55 -27.64
N HIS A 35 -4.71 -25.37 -26.89
CA HIS A 35 -3.72 -26.41 -26.65
C HIS A 35 -3.33 -26.48 -25.18
N HIS A 36 -2.95 -27.67 -24.76
CA HIS A 36 -2.29 -27.90 -23.49
C HIS A 36 -0.98 -28.65 -23.69
N SER A 37 -0.02 -28.47 -22.79
CA SER A 37 1.17 -29.31 -22.73
C SER A 37 0.82 -30.74 -22.29
N GLU A 38 1.68 -31.72 -22.58
CA GLU A 38 1.45 -33.13 -22.20
C GLU A 38 1.28 -33.33 -20.68
N ASP A 39 1.99 -32.56 -19.87
CA ASP A 39 1.90 -32.54 -18.41
C ASP A 39 0.71 -31.74 -17.86
N HIS A 40 -0.12 -31.15 -18.75
CA HIS A 40 -1.23 -30.24 -18.44
C HIS A 40 -0.83 -29.00 -17.61
N ALA A 41 0.47 -28.69 -17.49
CA ALA A 41 0.95 -27.54 -16.73
C ALA A 41 0.78 -26.22 -17.50
N VAL A 42 0.70 -26.24 -18.83
CA VAL A 42 0.61 -25.03 -19.65
C VAL A 42 -0.61 -25.10 -20.55
N LEU A 43 -1.43 -24.05 -20.47
CA LEU A 43 -2.49 -23.77 -21.43
C LEU A 43 -1.99 -22.70 -22.40
N PHE A 44 -2.18 -22.90 -23.71
CA PHE A 44 -1.82 -21.91 -24.72
C PHE A 44 -2.75 -22.02 -25.93
N GLY A 45 -2.76 -21.00 -26.77
CA GLY A 45 -3.61 -21.02 -27.95
C GLY A 45 -3.41 -19.83 -28.84
N THR A 46 -4.28 -19.73 -29.84
CA THR A 46 -4.29 -18.64 -30.81
C THR A 46 -5.67 -17.99 -30.78
N CYS A 47 -5.71 -16.70 -30.46
CA CYS A 47 -6.92 -15.89 -30.46
C CYS A 47 -6.89 -14.90 -31.62
N ALA A 48 -7.95 -14.91 -32.43
CA ALA A 48 -8.11 -14.05 -33.58
C ALA A 48 -8.01 -12.58 -33.21
N GLY A 49 -6.96 -11.91 -33.72
CA GLY A 49 -6.62 -10.54 -33.39
C GLY A 49 -7.65 -9.51 -33.88
N SER A 50 -7.52 -8.27 -33.40
CA SER A 50 -8.30 -7.11 -33.90
C SER A 50 -7.62 -6.42 -35.09
N GLY A 51 -6.42 -6.87 -35.48
CA GLY A 51 -5.64 -6.37 -36.61
C GLY A 51 -5.24 -7.50 -37.56
N SER A 52 -4.06 -7.41 -38.18
CA SER A 52 -3.55 -8.39 -39.16
C SER A 52 -2.92 -9.65 -38.54
N SER A 53 -2.70 -9.67 -37.23
CA SER A 53 -1.98 -10.76 -36.54
C SER A 53 -2.79 -11.30 -35.37
N ASP A 54 -2.77 -12.61 -35.23
CA ASP A 54 -3.39 -13.30 -34.11
C ASP A 54 -2.55 -13.20 -32.85
N TYR A 55 -3.20 -13.26 -31.70
CA TYR A 55 -2.55 -13.17 -30.41
C TYR A 55 -2.38 -14.57 -29.80
N GLN A 56 -1.27 -14.78 -29.12
CA GLN A 56 -0.92 -16.05 -28.50
C GLN A 56 -1.03 -15.91 -26.98
N PRO A 57 -2.22 -16.10 -26.37
CA PRO A 57 -2.36 -16.19 -24.92
C PRO A 57 -1.78 -17.51 -24.39
N SER A 58 -1.18 -17.45 -23.20
CA SER A 58 -0.73 -18.62 -22.46
C SER A 58 -0.88 -18.42 -20.95
N ALA A 59 -1.09 -19.52 -20.24
CA ALA A 59 -1.09 -19.59 -18.78
C ALA A 59 -0.28 -20.81 -18.35
N ASP A 60 0.76 -20.58 -17.54
CA ASP A 60 1.67 -21.62 -17.05
C ASP A 60 1.48 -21.81 -15.55
N PHE A 61 1.20 -23.05 -15.15
CA PHE A 61 0.87 -23.49 -13.80
C PHE A 61 1.98 -24.35 -13.17
N ALA A 62 3.22 -24.27 -13.67
CA ALA A 62 4.36 -24.95 -13.06
C ALA A 62 4.51 -24.64 -11.55
N VAL A 63 4.17 -23.41 -11.15
CA VAL A 63 3.95 -23.03 -9.74
C VAL A 63 2.45 -22.71 -9.60
N PRO A 64 1.63 -23.65 -9.11
CA PRO A 64 0.18 -23.51 -9.02
C PRO A 64 -0.28 -22.23 -8.31
N GLU A 65 0.45 -21.81 -7.29
CA GLU A 65 0.14 -20.65 -6.45
C GLU A 65 0.41 -19.31 -7.15
N LYS A 66 1.26 -19.30 -8.19
CA LYS A 66 1.68 -18.11 -8.92
C LYS A 66 1.74 -18.38 -10.42
N PRO A 67 0.59 -18.62 -11.07
CA PRO A 67 0.55 -18.96 -12.48
C PRO A 67 1.07 -17.81 -13.32
N VAL A 68 1.89 -18.14 -14.31
CA VAL A 68 2.51 -17.12 -15.16
C VAL A 68 1.74 -16.95 -16.46
N MET A 69 1.05 -15.82 -16.53
CA MET A 69 0.11 -15.49 -17.61
C MET A 69 0.74 -14.53 -18.61
N ARG A 70 0.71 -14.87 -19.91
CA ARG A 70 1.33 -14.06 -20.97
C ARG A 70 0.45 -13.99 -22.20
N CYS A 71 0.63 -12.92 -22.96
CA CYS A 71 0.03 -12.79 -24.28
C CYS A 71 0.85 -11.84 -25.14
N THR A 72 0.89 -12.08 -26.45
CA THR A 72 1.57 -11.22 -27.43
C THR A 72 0.80 -9.94 -27.78
N CYS A 73 -0.39 -9.72 -27.22
CA CYS A 73 -1.19 -8.53 -27.51
C CYS A 73 -0.59 -7.25 -26.86
N PRO A 74 -0.79 -6.06 -27.44
CA PRO A 74 -0.23 -4.79 -26.94
C PRO A 74 -0.93 -4.26 -25.67
N SER A 75 -1.81 -5.06 -25.05
CA SER A 75 -2.52 -4.69 -23.83
C SER A 75 -1.54 -4.43 -22.70
N ARG A 76 -1.79 -3.38 -21.92
CA ARG A 76 -1.09 -3.10 -20.66
C ARG A 76 -1.83 -3.67 -19.43
N GLN A 77 -2.99 -4.30 -19.64
CA GLN A 77 -3.71 -5.05 -18.62
C GLN A 77 -3.21 -6.49 -18.58
N PHE A 78 -2.81 -6.96 -17.40
CA PHE A 78 -2.33 -8.32 -17.18
C PHE A 78 -3.00 -8.90 -15.93
N PRO A 79 -3.63 -10.08 -16.02
CA PRO A 79 -3.94 -10.85 -17.24
C PRO A 79 -4.81 -10.07 -18.24
N CYS A 80 -4.54 -10.19 -19.55
CA CYS A 80 -5.33 -9.52 -20.57
C CYS A 80 -6.60 -10.32 -20.91
N LYS A 81 -7.55 -9.70 -21.60
CA LYS A 81 -8.80 -10.37 -22.04
C LYS A 81 -8.57 -11.68 -22.83
N HIS A 82 -7.46 -11.82 -23.58
CA HIS A 82 -7.17 -13.03 -24.34
C HIS A 82 -6.72 -14.18 -23.44
N VAL A 83 -5.94 -13.89 -22.39
CA VAL A 83 -5.58 -14.90 -21.39
C VAL A 83 -6.80 -15.29 -20.57
N LEU A 84 -7.58 -14.32 -20.10
CA LEU A 84 -8.82 -14.61 -19.38
C LEU A 84 -9.77 -15.44 -20.25
N GLY A 85 -9.93 -15.11 -21.53
CA GLY A 85 -10.73 -15.89 -22.46
C GLY A 85 -10.20 -17.32 -22.67
N LEU A 86 -8.88 -17.53 -22.71
CA LEU A 86 -8.28 -18.87 -22.77
C LEU A 86 -8.68 -19.69 -21.54
N LEU A 87 -8.61 -19.08 -20.34
CA LEU A 87 -8.98 -19.73 -19.09
C LEU A 87 -10.50 -20.00 -19.02
N TYR A 88 -11.36 -19.06 -19.45
CA TYR A 88 -12.81 -19.30 -19.50
C TYR A 88 -13.17 -20.38 -20.51
N ALA A 89 -12.46 -20.48 -21.64
CA ALA A 89 -12.67 -21.58 -22.58
C ALA A 89 -12.35 -22.93 -21.93
N TYR A 90 -11.26 -23.00 -21.15
CA TYR A 90 -10.89 -24.19 -20.40
C TYR A 90 -11.93 -24.53 -19.32
N ALA A 91 -12.30 -23.58 -18.46
CA ALA A 91 -13.30 -23.76 -17.41
C ALA A 91 -14.68 -24.12 -17.95
N GLY A 92 -15.04 -23.60 -19.13
CA GLY A 92 -16.27 -23.90 -19.86
C GLY A 92 -16.26 -25.24 -20.59
N GLY A 93 -15.20 -26.06 -20.46
CA GLY A 93 -15.11 -27.39 -21.05
C GLY A 93 -14.84 -27.42 -22.56
N ALA A 94 -14.26 -26.37 -23.14
CA ALA A 94 -13.83 -26.40 -24.53
C ALA A 94 -12.78 -27.50 -24.75
N ALA A 95 -12.74 -28.09 -25.95
CA ALA A 95 -11.76 -29.11 -26.28
C ALA A 95 -10.37 -28.48 -26.51
N PHE A 96 -9.43 -28.77 -25.62
CA PHE A 96 -8.01 -28.47 -25.80
C PHE A 96 -7.29 -29.73 -26.29
N THR A 97 -6.37 -29.57 -27.23
CA THR A 97 -5.58 -30.71 -27.74
C THR A 97 -4.13 -30.66 -27.23
N PRO A 98 -3.48 -31.83 -27.03
CA PRO A 98 -2.08 -31.86 -26.67
C PRO A 98 -1.24 -31.28 -27.82
N ALA A 99 -0.33 -30.37 -27.51
CA ALA A 99 0.66 -29.84 -28.45
C ALA A 99 1.95 -29.47 -27.73
N GLU A 100 3.05 -29.43 -28.48
CA GLU A 100 4.35 -29.00 -27.97
C GLU A 100 4.31 -27.52 -27.59
N VAL A 101 4.86 -27.17 -26.42
CA VAL A 101 4.90 -25.79 -25.93
C VAL A 101 5.79 -24.97 -26.87
N PRO A 102 5.30 -23.83 -27.42
CA PRO A 102 6.10 -22.96 -28.28
C PRO A 102 7.47 -22.63 -27.69
N GLU A 103 8.53 -22.64 -28.52
CA GLU A 103 9.91 -22.43 -28.08
C GLU A 103 10.11 -21.14 -27.26
N ASP A 104 9.37 -20.08 -27.58
CA ASP A 104 9.46 -18.80 -26.87
C ASP A 104 8.89 -18.88 -25.45
N LEU A 105 7.89 -19.73 -25.22
CA LEU A 105 7.33 -20.03 -23.90
C LEU A 105 8.26 -20.98 -23.15
N ALA A 106 8.77 -22.02 -23.80
CA ALA A 106 9.73 -22.95 -23.22
C ALA A 106 11.01 -22.24 -22.73
N ALA A 107 11.60 -21.35 -23.55
CA ALA A 107 12.77 -20.57 -23.16
C ALA A 107 12.50 -19.62 -21.98
N LYS A 108 11.27 -19.07 -21.88
CA LYS A 108 10.85 -18.25 -20.74
C LYS A 108 10.66 -19.09 -19.47
N ARG A 109 10.19 -20.34 -19.59
CA ARG A 109 10.05 -21.30 -18.48
C ARG A 109 11.42 -21.70 -17.95
N GLU A 110 12.32 -22.14 -18.82
CA GLU A 110 13.70 -22.49 -18.44
C GLU A 110 14.42 -21.32 -17.74
N LYS A 111 14.21 -20.08 -18.22
CA LYS A 111 14.75 -18.90 -17.57
C LYS A 111 14.13 -18.61 -16.20
N ALA A 112 12.85 -18.90 -16.01
CA ALA A 112 12.16 -18.75 -14.73
C ALA A 112 12.64 -19.83 -13.74
N GLU A 113 12.72 -21.08 -14.17
CA GLU A 113 13.25 -22.21 -13.40
C GLU A 113 14.70 -21.96 -12.98
N LYS A 114 15.59 -21.57 -13.91
CA LYS A 114 16.98 -21.20 -13.57
C LYS A 114 17.06 -20.05 -12.57
N ARG A 115 16.10 -19.12 -12.59
CA ARG A 115 16.05 -18.01 -11.62
C ARG A 115 15.60 -18.49 -10.24
N GLU A 116 14.62 -19.38 -10.17
CA GLU A 116 14.18 -19.99 -8.92
C GLU A 116 15.22 -20.96 -8.35
N GLU A 117 15.87 -21.78 -9.18
CA GLU A 117 17.02 -22.59 -8.76
C GLU A 117 18.15 -21.73 -8.21
N ARG A 118 18.43 -20.57 -8.86
CA ARG A 118 19.46 -19.65 -8.36
C ARG A 118 19.05 -19.03 -7.03
N LYS A 119 17.78 -18.64 -6.87
CA LYS A 119 17.26 -18.17 -5.58
C LYS A 119 17.39 -19.26 -4.51
N LEU A 120 16.95 -20.48 -4.78
CA LEU A 120 17.04 -21.62 -3.86
C LEU A 120 18.49 -21.92 -3.46
N LYS A 121 19.43 -21.87 -4.41
CA LYS A 121 20.87 -22.01 -4.11
C LYS A 121 21.40 -20.84 -3.29
N GLU A 122 21.06 -19.60 -3.64
CA GLU A 122 21.45 -18.40 -2.87
C GLU A 122 20.88 -18.45 -1.44
N THR A 123 19.65 -18.95 -1.25
CA THR A 123 19.02 -19.16 0.07
C THR A 123 19.69 -20.30 0.85
N ALA A 124 20.00 -21.43 0.20
CA ALA A 124 20.66 -22.57 0.83
C ALA A 124 22.12 -22.28 1.22
N GLU A 125 22.80 -21.41 0.48
CA GLU A 125 24.16 -20.94 0.77
C GLU A 125 24.20 -19.74 1.75
N GLY A 126 23.04 -19.27 2.24
CA GLY A 126 22.94 -18.12 3.14
C GLY A 126 23.44 -16.81 2.51
N ALA A 127 23.53 -16.74 1.19
CA ALA A 127 24.06 -15.59 0.48
C ALA A 127 22.99 -14.50 0.37
N ALA A 128 23.16 -13.41 1.11
CA ALA A 128 22.33 -12.22 0.95
C ALA A 128 22.41 -11.70 -0.51
N PRO A 129 21.29 -11.26 -1.12
CA PRO A 129 21.28 -10.79 -2.50
C PRO A 129 22.25 -9.61 -2.65
N LYS A 130 23.21 -9.73 -3.58
CA LYS A 130 24.21 -8.68 -3.81
C LYS A 130 23.52 -7.40 -4.31
N PRO A 131 23.78 -6.24 -3.68
CA PRO A 131 23.18 -4.98 -4.12
C PRO A 131 23.63 -4.63 -5.54
N LYS A 132 22.73 -4.03 -6.33
CA LYS A 132 23.05 -3.56 -7.68
C LYS A 132 24.17 -2.52 -7.58
N LYS A 133 25.17 -2.63 -8.47
CA LYS A 133 26.26 -1.65 -8.56
C LYS A 133 25.69 -0.28 -8.96
N VAL A 134 25.62 0.64 -8.00
CA VAL A 134 25.13 2.01 -8.22
C VAL A 134 26.19 2.82 -8.96
N ASN A 135 25.79 3.53 -10.01
CA ASN A 135 26.65 4.50 -10.67
C ASN A 135 26.77 5.76 -9.79
N LYS A 136 27.84 5.83 -8.98
CA LYS A 136 28.10 6.94 -8.05
C LYS A 136 28.11 8.31 -8.73
N SER A 137 28.56 8.42 -9.99
CA SER A 137 28.55 9.70 -10.74
C SER A 137 27.14 10.17 -11.09
N ALA A 138 26.30 9.24 -11.57
CA ALA A 138 24.90 9.55 -11.85
C ALA A 138 24.12 9.89 -10.56
N LEU A 139 24.41 9.19 -9.46
CA LEU A 139 23.81 9.47 -8.16
C LEU A 139 24.21 10.86 -7.64
N LYS A 140 25.49 11.26 -7.71
CA LYS A 140 25.92 12.62 -7.36
C LYS A 140 25.17 13.69 -8.15
N LYS A 141 24.99 13.50 -9.47
CA LYS A 141 24.23 14.43 -10.31
C LYS A 141 22.76 14.52 -9.87
N LYS A 142 22.13 13.38 -9.55
CA LYS A 142 20.76 13.33 -9.01
C LYS A 142 20.67 14.08 -7.68
N ILE A 143 21.58 13.83 -6.74
CA ILE A 143 21.58 14.48 -5.43
C ILE A 143 21.76 16.00 -5.56
N ASN A 144 22.66 16.48 -6.42
CA ASN A 144 22.83 17.90 -6.67
C ASN A 144 21.56 18.54 -7.26
N ALA A 145 20.87 17.86 -8.19
CA ALA A 145 19.58 18.33 -8.70
C ALA A 145 18.50 18.36 -7.59
N GLN A 146 18.48 17.36 -6.71
CA GLN A 146 17.56 17.35 -5.56
C GLN A 146 17.85 18.53 -4.61
N LEU A 147 19.12 18.81 -4.29
CA LEU A 147 19.50 19.97 -3.46
C LEU A 147 19.04 21.30 -4.08
N GLU A 148 19.23 21.49 -5.39
CA GLU A 148 18.72 22.66 -6.11
C GLU A 148 17.18 22.74 -6.04
N GLY A 149 16.50 21.61 -6.20
CA GLY A 149 15.04 21.53 -6.06
C GLY A 149 14.55 21.93 -4.66
N LEU A 150 15.27 21.52 -3.60
CA LEU A 150 14.98 21.93 -2.23
C LEU A 150 15.19 23.45 -2.04
N ASP A 151 16.21 24.06 -2.65
CA ASP A 151 16.40 25.51 -2.63
C ASP A 151 15.25 26.26 -3.30
N VAL A 152 14.78 25.77 -4.45
CA VAL A 152 13.64 26.35 -5.17
C VAL A 152 12.37 26.26 -4.31
N LEU A 153 12.10 25.10 -3.71
CA LEU A 153 10.94 24.89 -2.86
C LEU A 153 10.97 25.76 -1.60
N GLU A 154 12.14 25.87 -0.96
CA GLU A 154 12.33 26.72 0.23
C GLU A 154 12.05 28.19 -0.08
N LYS A 155 12.56 28.71 -1.21
CA LYS A 155 12.28 30.07 -1.65
C LYS A 155 10.79 30.31 -1.89
N LEU A 156 10.09 29.36 -2.51
CA LEU A 156 8.63 29.44 -2.69
C LEU A 156 7.91 29.51 -1.35
N ILE A 157 8.21 28.58 -0.43
CA ILE A 157 7.57 28.52 0.89
C ILE A 157 7.80 29.81 1.68
N HIS A 158 9.04 30.31 1.71
CA HIS A 158 9.36 31.59 2.37
C HIS A 158 8.63 32.78 1.75
N SER A 159 8.44 32.78 0.42
CA SER A 159 7.66 33.82 -0.27
C SER A 159 6.18 33.76 0.15
N LEU A 160 5.58 32.57 0.18
CA LEU A 160 4.19 32.38 0.61
C LEU A 160 3.97 32.83 2.06
N ILE A 161 4.89 32.46 2.97
CA ILE A 161 4.82 32.87 4.38
C ILE A 161 4.98 34.38 4.52
N ARG A 162 5.93 34.99 3.81
CA ARG A 162 6.20 36.44 3.91
C ARG A 162 5.05 37.29 3.38
N ASN A 163 4.42 36.85 2.29
CA ASN A 163 3.29 37.58 1.70
C ASN A 163 2.00 37.37 2.51
N GLY A 164 1.90 36.24 3.23
CA GLY A 164 0.75 35.86 4.04
C GLY A 164 -0.27 35.06 3.24
N LEU A 165 -0.87 34.05 3.88
CA LEU A 165 -1.84 33.16 3.21
C LEU A 165 -3.15 33.86 2.84
N GLY A 166 -3.48 34.97 3.50
CA GLY A 166 -4.66 35.78 3.17
C GLY A 166 -4.55 36.54 1.84
N THR A 167 -3.36 36.62 1.23
CA THR A 167 -3.14 37.30 -0.06
C THR A 167 -3.13 36.35 -1.24
N LEU A 168 -3.55 35.09 -1.05
CA LEU A 168 -3.54 34.09 -2.11
C LEU A 168 -4.63 34.36 -3.13
N ASP A 169 -4.24 34.78 -4.33
CA ASP A 169 -5.13 34.92 -5.47
C ASP A 169 -4.85 33.84 -6.54
N LYS A 170 -5.56 33.92 -7.67
CA LYS A 170 -5.45 32.93 -8.77
C LYS A 170 -4.02 32.86 -9.35
N LYS A 171 -3.26 33.95 -9.29
CA LYS A 171 -1.86 34.07 -9.71
C LYS A 171 -0.95 33.28 -8.78
N GLU A 172 -1.09 33.42 -7.46
CA GLU A 172 -0.32 32.61 -6.50
C GLU A 172 -0.66 31.12 -6.63
N GLN A 173 -1.95 30.79 -6.80
CA GLN A 173 -2.35 29.40 -7.06
C GLN A 173 -1.69 28.83 -8.33
N LYS A 174 -1.67 29.61 -9.42
CA LYS A 174 -1.00 29.21 -10.66
C LYS A 174 0.51 29.03 -10.46
N LEU A 175 1.14 29.93 -9.70
CA LEU A 175 2.57 29.84 -9.36
C LEU A 175 2.88 28.55 -8.60
N ILE A 176 2.06 28.19 -7.60
CA ILE A 176 2.20 26.93 -6.85
C ILE A 176 2.10 25.74 -7.82
N GLN A 177 1.11 25.73 -8.73
CA GLN A 177 0.94 24.64 -9.70
C GLN A 177 2.11 24.52 -10.69
N GLU A 178 2.74 25.62 -11.08
CA GLU A 178 3.96 25.62 -11.90
C GLU A 178 5.13 24.96 -11.13
N HIS A 179 5.31 25.30 -9.85
CA HIS A 179 6.32 24.70 -9.00
C HIS A 179 6.06 23.21 -8.72
N VAL A 180 4.80 22.78 -8.59
CA VAL A 180 4.43 21.36 -8.48
C VAL A 180 4.99 20.57 -9.68
N LYS A 181 4.88 21.11 -10.90
CA LYS A 181 5.46 20.46 -12.09
C LYS A 181 6.99 20.46 -12.05
N GLN A 182 7.58 21.57 -11.60
CA GLN A 182 9.03 21.72 -11.52
C GLN A 182 9.70 20.75 -10.54
N MET A 183 9.06 20.41 -9.41
CA MET A 183 9.63 19.46 -8.43
C MET A 183 9.95 18.08 -9.04
N GLY A 184 9.16 17.65 -10.03
CA GLY A 184 9.43 16.41 -10.76
C GLY A 184 10.75 16.45 -11.56
N ASN A 185 11.15 17.61 -12.07
CA ASN A 185 12.41 17.78 -12.80
C ASN A 185 13.64 17.60 -11.89
N TYR A 186 13.46 17.81 -10.59
CA TYR A 186 14.50 17.66 -9.57
C TYR A 186 14.48 16.29 -8.87
N TYR A 187 13.72 15.32 -9.38
CA TYR A 187 13.56 13.99 -8.78
C TYR A 187 12.98 14.02 -7.35
N LEU A 188 12.21 15.06 -7.00
CA LEU A 188 11.59 15.21 -5.68
C LEU A 188 10.08 14.93 -5.77
N SER A 189 9.72 13.66 -5.99
CA SER A 189 8.31 13.25 -6.08
C SER A 189 7.54 13.47 -4.78
N GLY A 190 8.16 13.24 -3.61
CA GLY A 190 7.54 13.55 -2.31
C GLY A 190 7.22 15.04 -2.16
N ALA A 191 8.18 15.90 -2.49
CA ALA A 191 7.96 17.36 -2.49
C ALA A 191 6.86 17.79 -3.48
N GLN A 192 6.80 17.16 -4.65
CA GLN A 192 5.75 17.40 -5.64
C GLN A 192 4.36 17.09 -5.07
N SER A 193 4.21 15.95 -4.37
CA SER A 193 2.95 15.57 -3.73
C SER A 193 2.57 16.54 -2.61
N GLU A 194 3.51 16.90 -1.73
CA GLU A 194 3.22 17.81 -0.61
C GLU A 194 2.92 19.24 -1.04
N LEU A 195 3.58 19.75 -2.08
CA LEU A 195 3.25 21.05 -2.63
C LEU A 195 1.86 21.05 -3.29
N ARG A 196 1.47 19.92 -3.90
CA ARG A 196 0.11 19.76 -4.43
C ARG A 196 -0.92 19.66 -3.31
N ARG A 197 -0.59 18.97 -2.21
CA ARG A 197 -1.43 18.91 -1.01
C ARG A 197 -1.68 20.31 -0.45
N LEU A 198 -0.65 21.15 -0.37
CA LEU A 198 -0.81 22.56 0.00
C LEU A 198 -1.78 23.28 -0.93
N ALA A 199 -1.62 23.10 -2.26
CA ALA A 199 -2.51 23.75 -3.23
C ALA A 199 -3.97 23.31 -3.07
N LEU A 200 -4.22 22.04 -2.74
CA LEU A 200 -5.55 21.51 -2.47
C LEU A 200 -6.15 22.10 -1.19
N VAL A 201 -5.38 22.12 -0.09
CA VAL A 201 -5.81 22.72 1.18
C VAL A 201 -6.18 24.20 1.00
N LEU A 202 -5.34 24.96 0.28
CA LEU A 202 -5.59 26.37 0.00
C LEU A 202 -6.75 26.63 -0.99
N SER A 203 -7.30 25.58 -1.59
CA SER A 203 -8.47 25.65 -2.47
C SER A 203 -9.78 25.31 -1.74
N ASP A 204 -9.72 24.98 -0.44
CA ASP A 204 -10.91 24.74 0.37
C ASP A 204 -11.77 26.02 0.49
N LYS A 205 -13.08 25.84 0.58
CA LYS A 205 -14.06 26.93 0.70
C LYS A 205 -14.06 27.52 2.11
N ASP A 206 -13.75 26.71 3.12
CA ASP A 206 -13.61 27.16 4.50
C ASP A 206 -12.19 27.71 4.71
N GLN A 207 -12.05 29.03 4.62
CA GLN A 207 -10.76 29.70 4.68
C GLN A 207 -10.07 29.54 6.04
N GLU A 208 -10.81 29.56 7.15
CA GLU A 208 -10.22 29.46 8.49
C GLU A 208 -9.65 28.06 8.72
N LYS A 209 -10.41 27.03 8.33
CA LYS A 209 -9.93 25.66 8.30
C LYS A 209 -8.75 25.50 7.34
N ALA A 210 -8.85 26.03 6.13
CA ALA A 210 -7.80 25.97 5.12
C ALA A 210 -6.47 26.53 5.65
N TYR A 211 -6.49 27.70 6.28
CA TYR A 211 -5.27 28.32 6.82
C TYR A 211 -4.65 27.49 7.93
N THR A 212 -5.47 26.88 8.80
CA THR A 212 -5.00 26.02 9.88
C THR A 212 -4.20 24.83 9.33
N TYR A 213 -4.77 24.08 8.37
CA TYR A 213 -4.09 22.93 7.76
C TYR A 213 -2.97 23.34 6.79
N ALA A 214 -3.05 24.52 6.18
CA ALA A 214 -1.97 25.02 5.33
C ALA A 214 -0.70 25.31 6.14
N VAL A 215 -0.84 25.82 7.37
CA VAL A 215 0.31 26.04 8.26
C VAL A 215 0.97 24.72 8.64
N GLU A 216 0.19 23.67 8.94
CA GLU A 216 0.73 22.33 9.17
C GLU A 216 1.47 21.82 7.93
N GLN A 217 0.87 21.95 6.75
CA GLN A 217 1.47 21.50 5.50
C GLN A 217 2.79 22.24 5.20
N LEU A 218 2.87 23.54 5.52
CA LEU A 218 4.10 24.32 5.43
C LEU A 218 5.16 23.83 6.43
N ALA A 219 4.76 23.44 7.64
CA ALA A 219 5.65 22.87 8.63
C ALA A 219 6.24 21.51 8.18
N VAL A 220 5.40 20.64 7.61
CA VAL A 220 5.83 19.35 7.01
C VAL A 220 6.84 19.59 5.89
N MET A 221 6.55 20.46 4.93
CA MET A 221 7.47 20.75 3.83
C MET A 221 8.77 21.38 4.32
N ASN A 222 8.73 22.28 5.30
CA ASN A 222 9.94 22.85 5.90
C ASN A 222 10.78 21.78 6.63
N ALA A 223 10.15 20.84 7.34
CA ALA A 223 10.85 19.71 7.95
C ALA A 223 11.50 18.81 6.90
N MET A 224 10.79 18.52 5.80
CA MET A 224 11.29 17.74 4.66
C MET A 224 12.49 18.43 4.01
N ILE A 225 12.44 19.75 3.79
CA ILE A 225 13.55 20.53 3.24
C ILE A 225 14.76 20.46 4.15
N LYS A 226 14.60 20.74 5.45
CA LYS A 226 15.72 20.76 6.40
C LYS A 226 16.37 19.40 6.55
N LYS A 227 15.58 18.37 6.83
CA LYS A 227 16.08 17.00 7.00
C LYS A 227 16.64 16.45 5.69
N GLY A 228 15.95 16.69 4.58
CA GLY A 228 16.37 16.24 3.24
C GLY A 228 17.69 16.89 2.80
N ARG A 229 17.85 18.20 3.00
CA ARG A 229 19.09 18.91 2.70
C ARG A 229 20.25 18.38 3.54
N HIS A 230 20.04 18.23 4.85
CA HIS A 230 21.07 17.67 5.74
C HIS A 230 21.48 16.27 5.29
N TYR A 231 20.50 15.40 5.06
CA TYR A 231 20.72 14.03 4.61
C TYR A 231 21.49 13.96 3.27
N LEU A 232 21.04 14.71 2.26
CA LEU A 232 21.66 14.72 0.94
C LEU A 232 23.10 15.26 0.96
N THR A 233 23.36 16.29 1.76
CA THR A 233 24.72 16.82 1.93
C THR A 233 25.63 15.78 2.59
N SER A 234 25.19 15.17 3.71
CA SER A 234 25.96 14.10 4.36
C SER A 234 26.18 12.89 3.45
N LYS A 235 25.21 12.55 2.60
CA LYS A 235 25.34 11.47 1.61
C LYS A 235 26.35 11.78 0.50
N LEU A 236 26.55 13.05 0.14
CA LEU A 236 27.62 13.45 -0.81
C LEU A 236 29.02 13.33 -0.21
N GLU A 237 29.13 13.50 1.11
CA GLU A 237 30.38 13.37 1.87
C GLU A 237 30.76 11.90 2.11
N ASP A 238 29.77 11.00 2.18
CA ASP A 238 29.96 9.56 2.28
C ASP A 238 30.55 8.97 0.97
N PRO A 239 31.76 8.37 1.01
CA PRO A 239 32.35 7.68 -0.15
C PRO A 239 31.47 6.55 -0.70
N GLU A 240 30.69 5.88 0.16
CA GLU A 240 29.83 4.77 -0.21
C GLU A 240 28.44 5.20 -0.68
N MET A 241 27.99 6.39 -0.25
CA MET A 241 26.64 6.92 -0.50
C MET A 241 25.55 5.92 -0.08
N ALA A 242 25.71 5.36 1.11
CA ALA A 242 24.82 4.33 1.62
C ALA A 242 23.38 4.85 1.74
N LEU A 243 22.41 3.94 1.57
CA LEU A 243 21.01 4.25 1.80
C LEU A 243 20.73 4.34 3.30
N ASP A 244 19.89 5.29 3.71
CA ASP A 244 19.34 5.30 5.07
C ASP A 244 18.21 4.27 5.15
N HIS A 245 18.42 3.21 5.92
CA HIS A 245 17.47 2.11 6.10
C HIS A 245 16.74 2.15 7.46
N GLU A 246 16.98 3.21 8.25
CA GLU A 246 16.33 3.41 9.54
C GLU A 246 15.14 4.38 9.41
N SER A 247 15.34 5.51 8.74
CA SER A 247 14.33 6.55 8.61
C SER A 247 13.57 6.52 7.27
N THR A 248 12.46 7.26 7.20
CA THR A 248 11.65 7.41 5.98
C THR A 248 12.23 8.42 4.97
N ILE A 249 13.39 9.05 5.25
CA ILE A 249 13.90 10.19 4.47
C ILE A 249 14.16 9.86 2.99
N GLU A 250 14.61 8.64 2.70
CA GLU A 250 14.86 8.18 1.33
C GLU A 250 13.57 8.18 0.51
N GLU A 251 12.48 7.66 1.07
CA GLU A 251 11.16 7.63 0.41
C GLU A 251 10.60 9.05 0.23
N TRP A 252 10.75 9.91 1.24
CA TRP A 252 10.41 11.34 1.16
C TRP A 252 11.13 12.06 0.02
N LEU A 253 12.38 11.69 -0.26
CA LEU A 253 13.18 12.23 -1.35
C LEU A 253 12.98 11.48 -2.68
N GLY A 254 12.01 10.57 -2.76
CA GLY A 254 11.62 9.87 -3.98
C GLY A 254 12.44 8.62 -4.30
N HIS A 255 13.12 8.02 -3.33
CA HIS A 255 13.70 6.69 -3.49
C HIS A 255 12.60 5.62 -3.46
N ALA A 256 12.58 4.76 -4.47
CA ALA A 256 11.67 3.63 -4.56
C ALA A 256 12.38 2.35 -4.13
N TRP A 257 12.22 1.98 -2.87
CA TRP A 257 12.80 0.77 -2.28
C TRP A 257 12.53 -0.48 -3.12
N GLN A 258 13.59 -1.23 -3.39
CA GLN A 258 13.50 -2.56 -3.98
C GLN A 258 13.49 -3.64 -2.88
N LEU A 259 12.73 -4.72 -3.06
CA LEU A 259 12.68 -5.82 -2.07
C LEU A 259 14.07 -6.41 -1.78
N THR A 260 14.94 -6.46 -2.79
CA THR A 260 16.33 -6.90 -2.62
C THR A 260 17.16 -5.95 -1.76
N GLU A 261 16.88 -4.64 -1.79
CA GLU A 261 17.54 -3.66 -0.92
C GLU A 261 17.10 -3.89 0.53
N LEU A 262 15.79 -4.00 0.77
CA LEU A 262 15.24 -4.28 2.11
C LEU A 262 15.83 -5.57 2.70
N GLN A 263 15.91 -6.63 1.90
CA GLN A 263 16.53 -7.89 2.31
C GLN A 263 18.01 -7.74 2.63
N SER A 264 18.76 -6.96 1.84
CA SER A 264 20.20 -6.73 2.09
C SER A 264 20.48 -5.97 3.39
N PHE A 265 19.52 -5.19 3.89
CA PHE A 265 19.57 -4.52 5.20
C PHE A 265 18.95 -5.36 6.33
N GLY A 266 18.57 -6.62 6.07
CA GLY A 266 17.94 -7.47 7.08
C GLY A 266 16.51 -7.05 7.46
N LEU A 267 15.85 -6.21 6.65
CA LEU A 267 14.50 -5.73 6.90
C LEU A 267 13.45 -6.75 6.42
N VAL A 268 13.59 -8.00 6.88
CA VAL A 268 12.72 -9.12 6.53
C VAL A 268 12.36 -9.94 7.77
N SER A 269 11.15 -10.48 7.81
CA SER A 269 10.78 -11.60 8.69
C SER A 269 10.42 -12.80 7.83
N GLU A 270 10.79 -13.97 8.29
CA GLU A 270 10.41 -15.23 7.66
C GLU A 270 9.18 -15.80 8.36
N GLN A 271 8.32 -16.50 7.61
CA GLN A 271 7.17 -17.24 8.12
C GLN A 271 6.22 -16.42 9.01
N ALA A 272 5.94 -15.17 8.62
CA ALA A 272 5.07 -14.29 9.38
C ALA A 272 3.60 -14.73 9.29
N GLU A 273 2.93 -14.86 10.44
CA GLU A 273 1.47 -14.96 10.52
C GLU A 273 0.85 -13.57 10.74
N LEU A 274 -0.05 -13.17 9.85
CA LEU A 274 -0.70 -11.85 9.85
C LEU A 274 -2.23 -11.97 9.84
N ILE A 275 -2.90 -11.10 10.59
CA ILE A 275 -4.36 -10.91 10.50
C ILE A 275 -4.63 -9.46 10.11
N GLN A 276 -5.36 -9.26 9.01
CA GLN A 276 -5.80 -7.92 8.63
C GLN A 276 -6.88 -7.47 9.59
N LEU A 277 -6.72 -6.30 10.19
CA LEU A 277 -7.69 -5.75 11.12
C LEU A 277 -8.57 -4.69 10.45
N SER A 278 -8.05 -3.94 9.47
CA SER A 278 -8.81 -2.94 8.73
C SER A 278 -8.26 -2.78 7.31
N PHE A 279 -9.10 -2.36 6.37
CA PHE A 279 -8.75 -2.06 4.98
C PHE A 279 -9.40 -0.75 4.55
N LEU A 280 -8.70 0.01 3.70
CA LEU A 280 -9.11 1.34 3.24
C LEU A 280 -8.77 1.47 1.76
N SER A 281 -9.74 1.92 0.96
CA SER A 281 -9.50 2.39 -0.41
C SER A 281 -9.91 3.85 -0.52
N TYR A 282 -9.00 4.72 -0.98
CA TYR A 282 -9.27 6.15 -1.10
C TYR A 282 -8.52 6.83 -2.23
N ALA A 283 -9.02 8.00 -2.63
CA ALA A 283 -8.38 8.87 -3.59
C ALA A 283 -7.39 9.82 -2.86
N ASP A 284 -6.10 9.76 -3.20
CA ASP A 284 -5.13 10.78 -2.81
C ASP A 284 -4.91 11.72 -4.01
N ASP A 285 -5.67 12.82 -4.03
CA ASP A 285 -5.61 13.83 -5.09
C ASP A 285 -4.27 14.58 -5.14
N ALA A 286 -3.54 14.62 -4.02
CA ALA A 286 -2.20 15.23 -3.99
C ALA A 286 -1.19 14.34 -4.73
N ARG A 287 -1.37 13.01 -4.66
CA ARG A 287 -0.56 12.02 -5.39
C ARG A 287 -1.09 11.72 -6.80
N LEU A 288 -2.37 11.97 -7.07
CA LEU A 288 -3.10 11.51 -8.26
C LEU A 288 -3.25 9.99 -8.35
N GLU A 289 -3.52 9.36 -7.22
CA GLU A 289 -3.53 7.90 -7.09
C GLU A 289 -4.72 7.45 -6.25
N HIS A 290 -5.32 6.31 -6.60
CA HIS A 290 -6.08 5.55 -5.62
C HIS A 290 -5.08 4.79 -4.75
N VAL A 291 -5.33 4.75 -3.45
CA VAL A 291 -4.48 4.13 -2.45
C VAL A 291 -5.29 3.07 -1.73
N ASP A 292 -4.82 1.83 -1.81
CA ASP A 292 -5.39 0.71 -1.08
C ASP A 292 -4.46 0.37 0.09
N THR A 293 -4.96 0.50 1.31
CA THR A 293 -4.19 0.32 2.55
C THR A 293 -4.82 -0.75 3.41
N GLY A 294 -4.05 -1.77 3.80
CA GLY A 294 -4.47 -2.78 4.78
C GLY A 294 -3.64 -2.67 6.03
N TYR A 295 -4.26 -2.68 7.21
CA TYR A 295 -3.58 -2.73 8.51
C TYR A 295 -3.54 -4.17 9.02
N TRP A 296 -2.35 -4.66 9.34
CA TRP A 296 -2.10 -6.07 9.64
C TRP A 296 -1.41 -6.21 10.99
N LEU A 297 -1.99 -7.00 11.89
CA LEU A 297 -1.33 -7.37 13.13
C LEU A 297 -0.45 -8.61 12.90
N GLN A 298 0.83 -8.52 13.27
CA GLN A 298 1.76 -9.63 13.22
C GLN A 298 1.76 -10.41 14.52
N LYS A 299 1.58 -11.74 14.43
CA LYS A 299 1.46 -12.62 15.60
C LYS A 299 2.69 -12.62 16.50
N ASP A 300 3.90 -12.66 15.95
CA ASP A 300 5.11 -12.85 16.78
C ASP A 300 5.54 -11.59 17.55
N SER A 301 5.22 -10.41 17.01
CA SER A 301 5.71 -9.13 17.54
C SER A 301 4.61 -8.26 18.14
N GLY A 302 3.34 -8.52 17.81
CA GLY A 302 2.24 -7.60 18.10
C GLY A 302 2.30 -6.29 17.34
N GLU A 303 3.24 -6.14 16.39
CA GLU A 303 3.35 -4.94 15.59
C GLU A 303 2.20 -4.88 14.57
N ILE A 304 1.60 -3.69 14.48
CA ILE A 304 0.63 -3.39 13.43
C ILE A 304 1.42 -2.80 12.26
N HIS A 305 1.42 -3.49 11.13
CA HIS A 305 2.01 -3.04 9.88
C HIS A 305 0.94 -2.54 8.92
N ARG A 306 1.37 -1.93 7.81
CA ARG A 306 0.46 -1.60 6.71
C ARG A 306 0.97 -2.05 5.35
N THR A 307 0.10 -2.64 4.55
CA THR A 307 0.32 -2.77 3.11
C THR A 307 -0.19 -1.51 2.42
N ILE A 308 0.53 -1.01 1.41
CA ILE A 308 0.07 0.12 0.59
C ILE A 308 0.25 -0.22 -0.89
N GLN A 309 -0.84 -0.17 -1.63
CA GLN A 309 -0.89 -0.32 -3.08
C GLN A 309 -1.34 1.01 -3.73
N TYR A 310 -0.45 1.60 -4.51
CA TYR A 310 -0.74 2.81 -5.27
C TYR A 310 -1.25 2.45 -6.67
N ARG A 311 -2.36 3.05 -7.08
CA ARG A 311 -2.98 2.91 -8.40
C ARG A 311 -3.15 4.30 -9.02
N PRO A 312 -2.17 4.79 -9.81
CA PRO A 312 -2.27 6.11 -10.43
C PRO A 312 -3.54 6.27 -11.26
N TYR A 313 -4.24 7.40 -11.15
CA TYR A 313 -5.54 7.61 -11.80
C TYR A 313 -5.55 7.26 -13.30
N LYS A 314 -4.45 7.58 -14.00
CA LYS A 314 -4.29 7.31 -15.44
C LYS A 314 -4.12 5.82 -15.76
N ALA A 315 -3.62 5.03 -14.81
CA ALA A 315 -3.33 3.61 -14.96
C ALA A 315 -4.25 2.70 -14.13
N ALA A 316 -5.09 3.25 -13.25
CA ALA A 316 -5.91 2.48 -12.31
C ALA A 316 -6.80 1.45 -13.01
N LYS A 317 -7.37 1.78 -14.18
CA LYS A 317 -8.16 0.84 -15.01
C LYS A 317 -7.35 -0.35 -15.54
N LEU A 318 -6.03 -0.33 -15.41
CA LEU A 318 -5.14 -1.40 -15.85
C LEU A 318 -4.59 -2.24 -14.70
N MET A 319 -4.85 -1.80 -13.47
CA MET A 319 -4.32 -2.38 -12.25
C MET A 319 -5.47 -2.97 -11.45
N ARG A 320 -5.20 -4.09 -10.78
CA ARG A 320 -6.13 -4.67 -9.82
C ARG A 320 -6.26 -3.76 -8.60
N GLU A 321 -7.48 -3.55 -8.16
CA GLU A 321 -7.81 -3.00 -6.85
C GLU A 321 -7.67 -4.09 -5.80
N GLU A 322 -6.96 -3.79 -4.71
CA GLU A 322 -6.91 -4.68 -3.56
C GLU A 322 -8.23 -4.63 -2.80
N ASP A 323 -8.48 -5.65 -1.96
CA ASP A 323 -9.70 -5.76 -1.17
C ASP A 323 -9.37 -6.28 0.24
N SER A 324 -10.37 -6.26 1.10
CA SER A 324 -10.35 -6.86 2.42
C SER A 324 -9.97 -8.35 2.39
N PHE A 325 -9.13 -8.75 3.35
CA PHE A 325 -8.71 -10.13 3.54
C PHE A 325 -9.11 -10.62 4.93
N PHE A 326 -10.01 -11.60 5.02
CA PHE A 326 -10.63 -12.04 6.30
C PHE A 326 -10.01 -13.29 6.92
N GLU A 327 -9.12 -13.96 6.19
CA GLU A 327 -8.40 -15.13 6.68
C GLU A 327 -7.12 -14.70 7.41
N LYS A 328 -6.43 -15.66 8.02
CA LYS A 328 -5.06 -15.50 8.51
C LYS A 328 -4.08 -15.74 7.38
N ALA A 329 -3.21 -14.78 7.12
CA ALA A 329 -2.17 -14.85 6.10
C ALA A 329 -0.90 -15.47 6.68
N ARG A 330 -0.40 -16.51 6.03
CA ARG A 330 0.93 -17.09 6.26
C ARG A 330 1.86 -16.63 5.15
N VAL A 331 2.82 -15.79 5.51
CA VAL A 331 3.70 -15.09 4.59
C VAL A 331 5.11 -15.64 4.74
N PRO A 332 5.66 -16.35 3.73
CA PRO A 332 7.02 -16.92 3.82
C PRO A 332 8.10 -15.86 4.05
N VAL A 333 7.98 -14.70 3.39
CA VAL A 333 8.92 -13.57 3.54
C VAL A 333 8.15 -12.25 3.58
N LEU A 334 8.22 -11.57 4.72
CA LEU A 334 7.62 -10.27 4.97
C LEU A 334 8.70 -9.19 4.93
N TYR A 335 8.66 -8.33 3.91
CA TYR A 335 9.59 -7.20 3.77
C TYR A 335 9.07 -5.98 4.52
N ARG A 336 9.92 -5.36 5.35
CA ARG A 336 9.63 -4.14 6.11
C ARG A 336 10.33 -2.93 5.49
N TYR A 337 9.60 -1.85 5.25
CA TYR A 337 10.17 -0.58 4.81
C TYR A 337 10.68 0.21 6.02
N PRO A 338 11.72 1.04 5.90
CA PRO A 338 12.19 1.94 6.97
C PRO A 338 11.08 2.83 7.54
N GLY A 339 11.21 3.23 8.80
CA GLY A 339 10.26 4.13 9.46
C GLY A 339 9.83 3.72 10.87
N ASP A 340 8.96 4.56 11.43
CA ASP A 340 8.47 4.49 12.81
C ASP A 340 7.26 3.53 12.95
N MET A 341 6.27 3.83 13.78
CA MET A 341 5.09 2.98 13.97
C MET A 341 4.33 2.75 12.66
N ASN A 342 3.66 1.60 12.56
CA ASN A 342 2.90 1.20 11.38
C ASN A 342 3.75 1.20 10.10
N ARG A 343 4.93 0.57 10.21
CA ARG A 343 5.85 0.40 9.08
C ARG A 343 5.12 -0.21 7.89
N ARG A 344 5.42 0.33 6.72
CA ARG A 344 4.93 -0.27 5.48
C ARG A 344 5.58 -1.64 5.33
N VAL A 345 4.78 -2.63 4.93
CA VAL A 345 5.25 -3.97 4.60
C VAL A 345 4.83 -4.35 3.18
N ARG A 346 5.56 -5.32 2.62
CA ARG A 346 5.22 -5.97 1.36
C ARG A 346 5.51 -7.45 1.46
N PHE A 347 4.71 -8.25 0.78
CA PHE A 347 4.94 -9.66 0.53
C PHE A 347 4.50 -9.98 -0.90
N GLU A 348 5.09 -11.00 -1.49
CA GLU A 348 4.73 -11.46 -2.85
C GLU A 348 3.86 -12.72 -2.83
N GLU A 349 3.94 -13.48 -1.74
CA GLU A 349 3.31 -14.79 -1.58
C GLU A 349 2.63 -14.86 -0.23
N MET A 350 1.46 -15.48 -0.22
CA MET A 350 0.68 -15.72 0.99
C MET A 350 -0.11 -17.02 0.81
N ALA A 351 -0.13 -17.83 1.85
CA ALA A 351 -1.13 -18.88 2.03
C ALA A 351 -2.18 -18.37 3.01
N SER A 352 -3.42 -18.83 2.86
CA SER A 352 -4.51 -18.45 3.76
C SER A 352 -4.94 -19.63 4.62
N THR A 353 -5.32 -19.32 5.85
CA THR A 353 -5.89 -20.28 6.81
C THR A 353 -7.01 -19.58 7.58
N PRO A 354 -8.05 -20.30 8.04
CA PRO A 354 -9.10 -19.67 8.85
C PRO A 354 -8.55 -18.99 10.10
N VAL A 355 -9.15 -17.86 10.48
CA VAL A 355 -8.93 -17.24 11.79
C VAL A 355 -9.65 -18.09 12.85
N THR A 356 -8.97 -18.36 13.96
CA THR A 356 -9.46 -19.23 15.04
C THR A 356 -9.70 -18.45 16.34
N GLU A 357 -10.38 -19.05 17.32
CA GLU A 357 -10.54 -18.44 18.65
C GLU A 357 -9.19 -18.30 19.38
N GLU A 358 -8.23 -19.21 19.15
CA GLU A 358 -6.86 -19.08 19.63
C GLU A 358 -6.21 -17.81 19.08
N ASP A 359 -6.58 -17.40 17.86
CA ASP A 359 -6.08 -16.16 17.29
C ASP A 359 -6.60 -14.93 18.03
N MET A 360 -7.83 -14.96 18.56
CA MET A 360 -8.38 -13.85 19.35
C MET A 360 -7.61 -13.65 20.65
N VAL A 361 -7.17 -14.73 21.30
CA VAL A 361 -6.43 -14.68 22.57
C VAL A 361 -5.17 -13.83 22.43
N TRP A 362 -4.31 -14.13 21.45
CA TRP A 362 -3.07 -13.37 21.28
C TRP A 362 -3.32 -11.96 20.74
N ILE A 363 -4.38 -11.73 19.96
CA ILE A 363 -4.80 -10.36 19.57
C ILE A 363 -5.10 -9.54 20.83
N HIS A 364 -5.86 -10.09 21.79
CA HIS A 364 -6.16 -9.43 23.05
C HIS A 364 -4.90 -9.17 23.90
N GLU A 365 -3.95 -10.10 23.93
CA GLU A 365 -2.69 -9.95 24.68
C GLU A 365 -1.83 -8.77 24.18
N TYR A 366 -1.85 -8.47 22.88
CA TYR A 366 -1.13 -7.32 22.32
C TYR A 366 -1.86 -5.98 22.44
N ALA A 367 -3.12 -5.97 22.88
CA ALA A 367 -3.88 -4.75 23.03
C ALA A 367 -3.34 -3.91 24.19
N ALA A 368 -3.03 -2.63 23.94
CA ALA A 368 -2.44 -1.77 24.95
C ALA A 368 -3.44 -1.49 26.09
N GLY A 369 -3.12 -1.99 27.29
CA GLY A 369 -3.94 -1.82 28.50
C GLY A 369 -3.80 -0.46 29.19
N SER A 370 -2.77 0.33 28.89
CA SER A 370 -2.55 1.66 29.47
C SER A 370 -2.68 2.74 28.39
N TYR A 371 -3.67 3.62 28.55
CA TYR A 371 -3.82 4.75 27.63
C TYR A 371 -2.75 5.81 27.82
N ALA A 372 -2.20 5.96 29.03
CA ALA A 372 -1.07 6.85 29.28
C ALA A 372 0.13 6.49 28.37
N ASP A 373 0.49 5.21 28.33
CA ASP A 373 1.61 4.73 27.51
C ASP A 373 1.30 4.75 26.01
N ALA A 374 0.08 4.35 25.62
CA ALA A 374 -0.36 4.41 24.23
C ALA A 374 -0.32 5.85 23.70
N ILE A 375 -0.91 6.80 24.43
CA ILE A 375 -0.92 8.23 24.05
C ILE A 375 0.51 8.79 24.03
N LYS A 376 1.40 8.35 24.91
CA LYS A 376 2.81 8.77 24.89
C LYS A 376 3.50 8.31 23.60
N LYS A 377 3.28 7.07 23.16
CA LYS A 377 3.80 6.54 21.88
C LYS A 377 3.27 7.34 20.70
N VAL A 378 1.95 7.55 20.63
CA VAL A 378 1.28 8.36 19.61
C VAL A 378 1.85 9.78 19.56
N LYS A 379 1.92 10.47 20.70
CA LYS A 379 2.47 11.83 20.78
C LYS A 379 3.92 11.90 20.35
N ASN A 380 4.73 10.88 20.65
CA ASN A 380 6.12 10.85 20.24
C ASN A 380 6.27 10.72 18.73
N GLN A 381 5.40 9.95 18.07
CA GLN A 381 5.36 9.91 16.61
C GLN A 381 4.90 11.24 16.00
N LEU A 382 3.81 11.81 16.52
CA LEU A 382 3.25 13.07 15.99
C LEU A 382 4.19 14.28 16.17
N LYS A 383 5.22 14.18 17.02
CA LYS A 383 6.30 15.18 17.10
C LYS A 383 7.20 15.20 15.87
N ASN A 384 7.26 14.12 15.09
CA ASN A 384 8.02 14.05 13.86
C ASN A 384 7.11 14.42 12.67
N PRO A 385 7.29 15.60 12.03
CA PRO A 385 6.40 16.03 10.94
C PRO A 385 6.50 15.17 9.68
N LEU A 386 7.51 14.30 9.58
CA LEU A 386 7.69 13.37 8.45
C LEU A 386 7.21 11.94 8.75
N ALA A 387 6.74 11.69 9.98
CA ALA A 387 6.09 10.43 10.31
C ALA A 387 4.64 10.44 9.82
N ASP A 388 3.99 9.28 9.90
CA ASP A 388 2.56 9.21 9.62
C ASP A 388 1.77 10.03 10.64
N SER A 389 0.89 10.92 10.16
CA SER A 389 0.01 11.75 10.96
C SER A 389 -1.20 10.98 11.52
N HIS A 390 -1.40 9.74 11.08
CA HIS A 390 -2.50 8.86 11.50
C HIS A 390 -2.01 7.56 12.16
N PRO A 391 -1.28 7.63 13.29
CA PRO A 391 -0.81 6.44 13.99
C PRO A 391 -1.96 5.51 14.38
N VAL A 392 -1.80 4.21 14.10
CA VAL A 392 -2.80 3.17 14.41
C VAL A 392 -2.30 2.27 15.52
N MET A 393 -3.13 2.04 16.53
CA MET A 393 -2.83 1.16 17.66
C MET A 393 -4.00 0.25 18.00
N LEU A 394 -3.68 -0.92 18.56
CA LEU A 394 -4.63 -1.81 19.21
C LEU A 394 -4.69 -1.47 20.69
N LEU A 395 -5.88 -1.15 21.20
CA LEU A 395 -6.12 -0.77 22.59
C LEU A 395 -7.03 -1.78 23.26
N HIS A 396 -6.78 -2.08 24.53
CA HIS A 396 -7.77 -2.72 25.38
C HIS A 396 -8.80 -1.67 25.80
N VAL A 397 -10.08 -1.97 25.68
CA VAL A 397 -11.19 -1.08 25.99
C VAL A 397 -12.02 -1.70 27.09
N SER A 398 -11.85 -1.19 28.32
CA SER A 398 -12.66 -1.60 29.46
C SER A 398 -14.13 -1.24 29.21
N ARG A 399 -14.37 -0.02 28.70
CA ARG A 399 -15.72 0.45 28.38
C ARG A 399 -15.74 1.49 27.26
N ILE A 400 -16.74 1.38 26.37
CA ILE A 400 -17.18 2.43 25.45
C ILE A 400 -18.35 3.16 26.11
N SER A 401 -18.29 4.49 26.18
CA SER A 401 -19.29 5.31 26.84
C SER A 401 -19.72 6.49 25.96
N LEU A 402 -20.95 6.94 26.15
CA LEU A 402 -21.48 8.17 25.56
C LEU A 402 -21.52 9.23 26.66
N ASN A 403 -20.87 10.37 26.45
CA ASN A 403 -20.95 11.48 27.39
C ASN A 403 -22.28 12.24 27.26
N VAL A 404 -22.50 13.21 28.16
CA VAL A 404 -23.72 14.05 28.19
C VAL A 404 -23.94 14.86 26.91
N ASP A 405 -22.87 15.14 26.16
CA ASP A 405 -22.90 15.89 24.91
C ASP A 405 -23.09 14.98 23.68
N GLY A 406 -23.29 13.68 23.88
CA GLY A 406 -23.46 12.70 22.80
C GLY A 406 -22.16 12.31 22.09
N GLN A 407 -21.00 12.60 22.68
CA GLN A 407 -19.70 12.19 22.17
C GLN A 407 -19.27 10.86 22.78
N TYR A 408 -18.86 9.92 21.93
CA TYR A 408 -18.32 8.64 22.37
C TYR A 408 -16.89 8.80 22.92
N ALA A 409 -16.57 8.01 23.95
CA ALA A 409 -15.24 7.86 24.49
C ALA A 409 -14.97 6.40 24.88
N ILE A 410 -13.71 5.98 24.76
CA ILE A 410 -13.22 4.71 25.28
C ILE A 410 -12.46 4.96 26.59
N THR A 411 -12.51 4.00 27.50
CA THR A 411 -11.85 4.08 28.81
C THR A 411 -11.02 2.82 29.07
N ASP A 412 -9.82 2.99 29.63
CA ASP A 412 -8.96 1.89 30.10
C ASP A 412 -9.31 1.44 31.53
N GLU A 413 -8.66 0.39 32.02
CA GLU A 413 -8.90 -0.13 33.38
C GLU A 413 -8.49 0.85 34.49
N ALA A 414 -7.65 1.85 34.18
CA ALA A 414 -7.24 2.90 35.10
C ALA A 414 -8.23 4.09 35.13
N GLY A 415 -9.30 4.05 34.32
CA GLY A 415 -10.29 5.11 34.21
C GLY A 415 -9.88 6.27 33.28
N GLN A 416 -8.73 6.17 32.59
CA GLN A 416 -8.30 7.17 31.63
C GLN A 416 -9.11 7.02 30.34
N SER A 417 -9.61 8.15 29.82
CA SER A 417 -10.49 8.14 28.64
C SER A 417 -9.86 8.82 27.42
N VAL A 418 -10.19 8.32 26.24
CA VAL A 418 -9.86 8.91 24.94
C VAL A 418 -11.16 9.19 24.19
N ALA A 419 -11.30 10.42 23.70
CA ALA A 419 -12.47 10.81 22.92
C ALA A 419 -12.43 10.16 21.53
N LEU A 420 -13.56 9.58 21.12
CA LEU A 420 -13.71 9.05 19.78
C LEU A 420 -14.15 10.16 18.82
N GLY A 421 -13.61 10.12 17.61
CA GLY A 421 -13.93 11.04 16.52
C GLY A 421 -13.61 10.44 15.16
N ASP A 422 -14.28 10.92 14.12
CA ASP A 422 -14.01 10.49 12.74
C ASP A 422 -12.87 11.35 12.17
N VAL A 423 -11.67 10.78 12.13
CA VAL A 423 -10.42 11.48 11.79
C VAL A 423 -9.98 11.26 10.33
N PHE A 424 -10.47 10.20 9.68
CA PHE A 424 -10.01 9.80 8.36
C PHE A 424 -11.14 9.23 7.50
N LEU A 425 -11.28 9.80 6.29
CA LEU A 425 -12.18 9.37 5.21
C LEU A 425 -13.67 9.23 5.59
N GLN A 426 -14.04 8.08 6.16
CA GLN A 426 -15.42 7.65 6.37
C GLN A 426 -15.76 7.61 7.86
N PRO A 427 -16.95 8.11 8.26
CA PRO A 427 -17.39 8.04 9.64
C PRO A 427 -17.62 6.62 10.14
N THR A 428 -17.04 6.28 11.28
CA THR A 428 -17.14 4.98 11.96
C THR A 428 -17.68 5.11 13.38
N VAL A 429 -17.46 6.24 14.06
CA VAL A 429 -18.02 6.50 15.39
C VAL A 429 -19.54 6.36 15.42
N PRO A 430 -20.30 6.85 14.42
CA PRO A 430 -21.75 6.69 14.42
C PRO A 430 -22.21 5.22 14.29
N MET A 431 -21.34 4.29 13.89
CA MET A 431 -21.68 2.86 13.79
C MET A 431 -21.77 2.17 15.15
N LEU A 432 -21.11 2.70 16.18
CA LEU A 432 -21.09 2.13 17.53
C LEU A 432 -22.50 1.99 18.13
N ARG A 433 -23.44 2.86 17.73
CA ARG A 433 -24.84 2.82 18.19
C ARG A 433 -25.58 1.54 17.78
N TYR A 434 -25.09 0.82 16.77
CA TYR A 434 -25.71 -0.39 16.24
C TYR A 434 -25.12 -1.66 16.87
N LEU A 435 -24.10 -1.51 17.73
CA LEU A 435 -23.51 -2.64 18.43
C LEU A 435 -24.30 -2.95 19.70
N PRO A 436 -24.51 -4.25 20.00
CA PRO A 436 -25.11 -4.67 21.25
C PRO A 436 -24.18 -4.37 22.44
N GLU A 437 -24.74 -4.24 23.64
CA GLU A 437 -24.05 -3.74 24.83
C GLU A 437 -22.85 -4.62 25.23
N GLU A 438 -22.93 -5.93 24.98
CA GLU A 438 -21.85 -6.87 25.28
C GLU A 438 -20.58 -6.61 24.44
N LYS A 439 -20.72 -5.92 23.30
CA LYS A 439 -19.60 -5.54 22.42
C LYS A 439 -19.04 -4.15 22.73
N LEU A 440 -19.54 -3.50 23.79
CA LEU A 440 -19.12 -2.16 24.22
C LEU A 440 -18.25 -2.18 25.48
N SER A 441 -17.87 -3.35 25.99
CA SER A 441 -17.06 -3.49 27.21
C SER A 441 -16.16 -4.72 27.15
N GLY A 442 -14.93 -4.60 27.68
CA GLY A 442 -13.97 -5.70 27.73
C GLY A 442 -13.53 -6.20 26.35
N VAL A 443 -13.35 -5.29 25.39
CA VAL A 443 -13.00 -5.61 24.00
C VAL A 443 -11.62 -5.05 23.64
N SER A 444 -11.00 -5.61 22.60
CA SER A 444 -9.87 -4.96 21.94
C SER A 444 -10.36 -4.11 20.79
N MET A 445 -9.77 -2.93 20.59
CA MET A 445 -10.19 -2.01 19.55
C MET A 445 -8.98 -1.50 18.78
N LEU A 446 -9.00 -1.69 17.46
CA LEU A 446 -8.06 -1.01 16.57
C LEU A 446 -8.54 0.43 16.40
N VAL A 447 -7.69 1.40 16.72
CA VAL A 447 -8.01 2.82 16.56
C VAL A 447 -6.95 3.54 15.75
N MET A 448 -7.38 4.53 14.96
CA MET A 448 -6.53 5.49 14.27
C MET A 448 -6.56 6.81 15.03
N PHE A 449 -5.39 7.31 15.43
CA PHE A 449 -5.28 8.58 16.12
C PHE A 449 -5.04 9.73 15.15
N GLU A 450 -5.55 10.91 15.49
CA GLU A 450 -5.19 12.17 14.83
C GLU A 450 -5.14 13.29 15.87
N HIS A 451 -4.20 14.22 15.71
CA HIS A 451 -4.25 15.49 16.43
C HIS A 451 -5.07 16.51 15.62
N CYS A 452 -6.32 16.72 16.03
CA CYS A 452 -7.22 17.65 15.38
C CYS A 452 -6.77 19.10 15.64
N LEU A 453 -6.16 19.73 14.64
CA LEU A 453 -5.56 21.06 14.79
C LEU A 453 -6.56 22.17 15.10
N THR A 454 -7.78 22.06 14.58
CA THR A 454 -8.82 23.07 14.83
C THR A 454 -9.30 23.07 16.28
N THR A 455 -9.27 21.91 16.95
CA THR A 455 -9.72 21.78 18.35
C THR A 455 -8.58 21.63 19.35
N GLY A 456 -7.36 21.35 18.88
CA GLY A 456 -6.21 21.01 19.70
C GLY A 456 -6.34 19.68 20.45
N ARG A 457 -7.32 18.83 20.10
CA ARG A 457 -7.58 17.56 20.79
C ARG A 457 -6.94 16.39 20.06
N LEU A 458 -6.52 15.39 20.81
CA LEU A 458 -6.17 14.08 20.26
C LEU A 458 -7.46 13.24 20.21
N LEU A 459 -7.83 12.79 19.01
CA LEU A 459 -9.00 11.96 18.78
C LEU A 459 -8.56 10.57 18.34
N ALA A 460 -9.43 9.58 18.55
CA ALA A 460 -9.24 8.22 18.07
C ALA A 460 -10.47 7.78 17.26
N GLN A 461 -10.27 7.35 16.03
CA GLN A 461 -11.31 6.75 15.20
C GLN A 461 -11.30 5.23 15.37
N PRO A 462 -12.42 4.61 15.75
CA PRO A 462 -12.51 3.17 15.86
C PRO A 462 -12.54 2.53 14.46
N LEU A 463 -11.57 1.69 14.15
CA LEU A 463 -11.51 0.96 12.87
C LEU A 463 -12.11 -0.44 12.99
N THR A 464 -11.85 -1.10 14.11
CA THR A 464 -12.19 -2.51 14.33
C THR A 464 -12.43 -2.78 15.79
N ILE A 465 -13.46 -3.58 16.09
CA ILE A 465 -13.72 -4.11 17.43
C ILE A 465 -13.50 -5.61 17.39
N ILE A 466 -12.70 -6.11 18.33
CA ILE A 466 -12.36 -7.52 18.47
C ILE A 466 -12.92 -7.99 19.80
N THR A 467 -13.75 -9.03 19.72
CA THR A 467 -14.28 -9.76 20.86
C THR A 467 -13.60 -11.13 20.93
N ASN A 468 -13.90 -11.92 21.97
CA ASN A 468 -13.36 -13.27 22.10
C ASN A 468 -13.72 -14.22 20.94
N HIS A 469 -14.75 -13.91 20.14
CA HIS A 469 -15.29 -14.81 19.11
C HIS A 469 -15.26 -14.25 17.69
N GLU A 470 -15.15 -12.93 17.53
CA GLU A 470 -15.26 -12.29 16.21
C GLU A 470 -14.50 -10.97 16.11
N ILE A 471 -14.12 -10.64 14.86
CA ILE A 471 -13.52 -9.37 14.45
C ILE A 471 -14.57 -8.59 13.66
N ILE A 472 -14.97 -7.44 14.18
CA ILE A 472 -15.98 -6.56 13.61
C ILE A 472 -15.28 -5.34 13.06
N ARG A 473 -15.07 -5.34 11.74
CA ARG A 473 -14.48 -4.20 11.06
C ARG A 473 -15.55 -3.13 10.84
N LEU A 474 -15.32 -1.94 11.36
CA LEU A 474 -16.15 -0.76 11.11
C LEU A 474 -15.75 -0.09 9.79
N LEU A 475 -14.50 -0.32 9.36
CA LEU A 475 -13.95 0.23 8.12
C LEU A 475 -13.06 -0.81 7.43
N TYR A 476 -13.52 -1.28 6.25
CA TYR A 476 -12.90 -2.38 5.51
C TYR A 476 -13.34 -2.44 4.04
#